data_AF-A0A349VU80-F1
#
_entry.id   AF-A0A349VU80-F1
#
_cell.length_a   1.000
_cell.length_b   1.000
_cell.length_c   1.000
_cell.angle_alpha   90.00
_cell.angle_beta   90.00
_cell.angle_gamma   90.00
#
_symmetry.space_group_name_H-M   'P 1'
#
loop_
_entity.id
_entity.type
_entity.pdbx_description
1 polymer ?
#
loop_
_entity_poly.entity_id
_entity_poly.type
_entity_poly.pdbx_seq_one_letter_code
_entity_poly.pdbx_strand_id
1 'polypeptide(L)'
;MSQQLINHSQDLKRLRDEGYEIEVRGGYLLIHHIPFVNQIKQIQYGTLVTTLHNIQDHVISFIGDNPCDVNGEFITAIQHNNANAVLNNEITVNRSFSNKPAGGYPNYYEKVKRYTDIISAPAKYLDPLVTEKTFKVIADSANETVFQYIDTNSSRANIEMINTKLEGQKIAIIGLGGTGAYILDMVAKTPVKEIHLFDGDSFDQHNAFRSPGAASMNDLSEGPRKVVYYQKLYSNMHKFIHVHDYYLKKENLRELDQMDYVFVCVDKNTARAIITDYLVSKGVAFSDVGLGVNVVDDKLTGAVRVTSANRNKNDHLPLRIFSEDSDNNEYTTNIQIAELNALNAVFAVLKWKKISGIYVDLENEHHSSYSISVSKIFNEDVPA
;
A
#
# COMPACT_ATOMS: atom_id res chain seq x y z
N MET A 1 15.44 0.83 -14.75
CA MET A 1 15.39 0.87 -16.25
C MET A 1 14.32 -0.03 -16.86
N SER A 2 14.29 -1.35 -16.62
CA SER A 2 13.23 -2.22 -17.19
C SER A 2 11.85 -1.99 -16.56
N GLN A 3 11.78 -1.77 -15.25
CA GLN A 3 10.55 -1.42 -14.52
C GLN A 3 9.97 -0.08 -14.96
N GLN A 4 10.80 0.96 -15.10
CA GLN A 4 10.39 2.26 -15.65
C GLN A 4 9.71 2.13 -17.02
N LEU A 5 10.27 1.33 -17.95
CA LEU A 5 9.65 1.10 -19.26
C LEU A 5 8.26 0.46 -19.14
N ILE A 6 8.10 -0.50 -18.23
CA ILE A 6 6.79 -1.12 -17.93
C ILE A 6 5.83 -0.07 -17.35
N ASN A 7 6.28 0.78 -16.42
CA ASN A 7 5.45 1.80 -15.79
C ASN A 7 4.99 2.89 -16.77
N HIS A 8 5.83 3.25 -17.76
CA HIS A 8 5.49 4.25 -18.77
C HIS A 8 4.59 3.72 -19.89
N SER A 9 4.53 2.40 -20.10
CA SER A 9 3.69 1.79 -21.14
C SER A 9 2.38 1.26 -20.55
N GLN A 10 1.25 1.91 -20.88
CA GLN A 10 -0.06 1.58 -20.31
C GLN A 10 -0.46 0.11 -20.51
N ASP A 11 -0.12 -0.47 -21.67
CA ASP A 11 -0.42 -1.85 -22.03
C ASP A 11 0.47 -2.88 -21.31
N LEU A 12 1.78 -2.59 -21.13
CA LEU A 12 2.68 -3.46 -20.36
C LEU A 12 2.32 -3.43 -18.87
N LYS A 13 2.05 -2.25 -18.34
CA LYS A 13 1.54 -2.06 -16.98
C LYS A 13 0.26 -2.88 -16.77
N ARG A 14 -0.67 -2.83 -17.71
CA ARG A 14 -1.89 -3.64 -17.66
C ARG A 14 -1.62 -5.14 -17.65
N LEU A 15 -0.69 -5.65 -18.46
CA LEU A 15 -0.31 -7.07 -18.42
C LEU A 15 0.18 -7.46 -17.01
N ARG A 16 1.10 -6.67 -16.44
CA ARG A 16 1.59 -6.88 -15.08
C ARG A 16 0.47 -6.87 -14.04
N ASP A 17 -0.37 -5.85 -14.10
CA ASP A 17 -1.47 -5.62 -13.17
C ASP A 17 -2.56 -6.72 -13.25
N GLU A 18 -2.72 -7.37 -14.41
CA GLU A 18 -3.57 -8.54 -14.60
C GLU A 18 -2.90 -9.87 -14.23
N GLY A 19 -1.67 -9.85 -13.72
CA GLY A 19 -0.98 -11.00 -13.13
C GLY A 19 0.00 -11.73 -14.03
N TYR A 20 0.28 -11.22 -15.24
CA TYR A 20 1.28 -11.82 -16.14
C TYR A 20 2.70 -11.60 -15.62
N GLU A 21 3.54 -12.64 -15.71
CA GLU A 21 4.98 -12.54 -15.40
C GLU A 21 5.74 -11.89 -16.57
N ILE A 22 5.78 -10.56 -16.60
CA ILE A 22 6.47 -9.83 -17.65
C ILE A 22 7.87 -9.38 -17.27
N GLU A 23 8.76 -9.37 -18.26
CA GLU A 23 10.11 -8.85 -18.13
C GLU A 23 10.51 -8.09 -19.41
N VAL A 24 11.16 -6.93 -19.24
CA VAL A 24 11.77 -6.20 -20.36
C VAL A 24 13.28 -6.41 -20.31
N ARG A 25 13.83 -7.07 -21.35
CA ARG A 25 15.25 -7.40 -21.46
C ARG A 25 15.76 -7.19 -22.88
N GLY A 26 16.82 -6.40 -23.04
CA GLY A 26 17.51 -6.22 -24.32
C GLY A 26 16.61 -5.77 -25.48
N GLY A 27 15.59 -4.94 -25.21
CA GLY A 27 14.63 -4.45 -26.21
C GLY A 27 13.46 -5.40 -26.52
N TYR A 28 13.34 -6.50 -25.78
CA TYR A 28 12.26 -7.48 -25.90
C TYR A 28 11.40 -7.49 -24.64
N LEU A 29 10.11 -7.77 -24.83
CA LEU A 29 9.17 -8.14 -23.79
C LEU A 29 9.08 -9.67 -23.74
N LEU A 30 9.37 -10.22 -22.57
CA LEU A 30 9.23 -11.63 -22.25
C LEU A 30 8.01 -11.79 -21.36
N ILE A 31 7.20 -12.80 -21.64
CA ILE A 31 6.03 -13.18 -20.84
C ILE A 31 6.23 -14.63 -20.44
N HIS A 32 6.59 -14.82 -19.19
CA HIS A 32 6.96 -16.10 -18.61
C HIS A 32 5.73 -16.90 -18.19
N HIS A 33 5.94 -18.17 -17.87
CA HIS A 33 4.92 -19.05 -17.29
C HIS A 33 3.68 -19.23 -18.18
N ILE A 34 3.85 -19.32 -19.49
CA ILE A 34 2.75 -19.63 -20.41
C ILE A 34 2.51 -21.14 -20.42
N PRO A 35 1.39 -21.65 -19.85
CA PRO A 35 1.10 -23.07 -19.90
C PRO A 35 0.78 -23.48 -21.34
N PHE A 36 1.26 -24.65 -21.74
CA PHE A 36 0.97 -25.28 -23.03
C PHE A 36 1.02 -26.81 -22.90
N VAL A 37 0.44 -27.52 -23.87
CA VAL A 37 0.48 -29.00 -23.91
C VAL A 37 1.57 -29.43 -24.90
N ASN A 38 2.40 -30.40 -24.53
CA ASN A 38 3.40 -30.98 -25.43
C ASN A 38 2.86 -32.23 -26.18
N GLN A 39 3.68 -32.80 -27.08
CA GLN A 39 3.27 -33.92 -27.95
C GLN A 39 2.90 -35.19 -27.18
N ILE A 40 3.39 -35.35 -25.94
CA ILE A 40 3.05 -36.47 -25.05
C ILE A 40 1.90 -36.13 -24.07
N LYS A 41 1.12 -35.07 -24.36
CA LYS A 41 -0.06 -34.63 -23.61
C LYS A 41 0.22 -34.16 -22.18
N GLN A 42 1.44 -33.71 -21.91
CA GLN A 42 1.81 -33.13 -20.62
C GLN A 42 1.72 -31.61 -20.68
N ILE A 43 1.27 -31.01 -19.57
CA ILE A 43 1.31 -29.56 -19.39
C ILE A 43 2.75 -29.15 -19.07
N GLN A 44 3.25 -28.19 -19.83
CA GLN A 44 4.57 -27.58 -19.71
C GLN A 44 4.41 -26.06 -19.69
N TYR A 45 5.49 -25.34 -19.36
CA TYR A 45 5.49 -23.88 -19.31
C TYR A 45 6.58 -23.30 -20.19
N GLY A 46 6.24 -22.27 -20.96
CA GLY A 46 7.18 -21.58 -21.83
C GLY A 46 7.13 -20.06 -21.66
N THR A 47 7.88 -19.37 -22.52
CA THR A 47 7.98 -17.91 -22.49
C THR A 47 7.69 -17.36 -23.88
N LEU A 48 6.72 -16.44 -23.98
CA LEU A 48 6.49 -15.64 -25.19
C LEU A 48 7.48 -14.48 -25.23
N VAL A 49 7.98 -14.17 -26.42
CA VAL A 49 8.98 -13.11 -26.64
C VAL A 49 8.58 -12.24 -27.82
N THR A 50 8.46 -10.93 -27.61
CA THR A 50 8.17 -9.95 -28.68
C THR A 50 9.09 -8.74 -28.59
N THR A 51 9.45 -8.15 -29.73
CA THR A 51 10.21 -6.89 -29.77
C THR A 51 9.36 -5.71 -29.29
N LEU A 52 9.96 -4.77 -28.55
CA LEU A 52 9.31 -3.52 -28.10
C LEU A 52 9.45 -2.36 -29.09
N HIS A 53 10.03 -2.58 -30.28
CA HIS A 53 10.28 -1.50 -31.24
C HIS A 53 9.20 -1.35 -32.32
N ASN A 54 8.46 -2.42 -32.62
CA ASN A 54 7.46 -2.40 -33.69
C ASN A 54 6.29 -3.34 -33.40
N ILE A 55 5.14 -2.78 -32.98
CA ILE A 55 3.93 -3.56 -32.74
C ILE A 55 3.28 -4.11 -34.02
N GLN A 56 3.59 -3.53 -35.19
CA GLN A 56 3.08 -4.03 -36.48
C GLN A 56 3.73 -5.35 -36.89
N ASP A 57 4.87 -5.70 -36.28
CA ASP A 57 5.35 -7.06 -36.32
C ASP A 57 4.41 -7.94 -35.49
N HIS A 58 3.64 -8.76 -36.18
CA HIS A 58 2.64 -9.64 -35.61
C HIS A 58 3.24 -10.98 -35.18
N VAL A 59 4.49 -11.27 -35.55
CA VAL A 59 5.19 -12.49 -35.15
C VAL A 59 5.53 -12.42 -33.66
N ILE A 60 5.32 -13.52 -32.94
CA ILE A 60 5.80 -13.69 -31.57
C ILE A 60 6.71 -14.89 -31.50
N SER A 61 7.85 -14.76 -30.83
CA SER A 61 8.77 -15.86 -30.61
C SER A 61 8.42 -16.61 -29.33
N PHE A 62 8.90 -17.84 -29.20
CA PHE A 62 8.59 -18.70 -28.06
C PHE A 62 9.80 -19.54 -27.62
N ILE A 63 9.98 -19.62 -26.32
CA ILE A 63 10.97 -20.45 -25.62
C ILE A 63 10.21 -21.61 -24.97
N GLY A 64 10.58 -22.85 -25.28
CA GLY A 64 9.93 -24.06 -24.77
C GLY A 64 9.88 -25.18 -25.79
N ASP A 65 8.92 -26.11 -25.68
CA ASP A 65 8.58 -27.13 -26.70
C ASP A 65 7.40 -26.70 -27.58
N ASN A 66 7.13 -27.38 -28.70
CA ASN A 66 6.10 -26.94 -29.63
C ASN A 66 4.69 -27.13 -29.02
N PRO A 67 3.88 -26.08 -28.88
CA PRO A 67 2.53 -26.19 -28.34
C PRO A 67 1.64 -27.11 -29.18
N CYS A 68 0.90 -27.96 -28.47
CA CYS A 68 -0.02 -28.94 -29.01
C CYS A 68 -1.44 -28.66 -28.53
N ASP A 69 -2.42 -29.21 -29.25
CA ASP A 69 -3.79 -29.34 -28.79
C ASP A 69 -3.92 -30.42 -27.69
N VAL A 70 -5.15 -30.67 -27.26
CA VAL A 70 -5.45 -31.66 -26.21
C VAL A 70 -5.13 -33.11 -26.61
N ASN A 71 -4.95 -33.38 -27.90
CA ASN A 71 -4.61 -34.69 -28.44
C ASN A 71 -3.10 -34.88 -28.64
N GLY A 72 -2.28 -33.87 -28.36
CA GLY A 72 -0.83 -33.90 -28.60
C GLY A 72 -0.45 -33.59 -30.04
N GLU A 73 -1.38 -33.08 -30.86
CA GLU A 73 -1.11 -32.62 -32.22
C GLU A 73 -0.67 -31.15 -32.21
N PHE A 74 0.35 -30.78 -32.99
CA PHE A 74 0.85 -29.41 -32.99
C PHE A 74 -0.22 -28.40 -33.42
N ILE A 75 -0.24 -27.23 -32.76
CA ILE A 75 -1.13 -26.12 -33.12
C ILE A 75 -0.60 -25.42 -34.39
N THR A 76 -0.79 -26.06 -35.54
CA THR A 76 -0.26 -25.59 -36.84
C THR A 76 -0.89 -24.28 -37.31
N ALA A 77 -2.11 -23.94 -36.84
CA ALA A 77 -2.86 -22.75 -37.23
C ALA A 77 -2.15 -21.41 -36.94
N ILE A 78 -1.16 -21.41 -36.04
CA ILE A 78 -0.35 -20.24 -35.72
C ILE A 78 1.14 -20.43 -36.00
N GLN A 79 1.56 -21.59 -36.51
CA GLN A 79 2.99 -21.90 -36.69
C GLN A 79 3.60 -21.00 -37.77
N HIS A 80 4.73 -20.35 -37.46
CA HIS A 80 5.47 -19.53 -38.43
C HIS A 80 6.86 -20.10 -38.74
N ASN A 81 7.69 -20.33 -37.71
CA ASN A 81 9.00 -20.96 -37.86
C ASN A 81 9.26 -21.89 -36.66
N ASN A 82 9.90 -23.04 -36.87
CA ASN A 82 10.24 -24.02 -35.84
C ASN A 82 11.74 -24.32 -35.85
N ALA A 83 12.54 -23.28 -35.61
CA ALA A 83 13.99 -23.36 -35.54
C ALA A 83 14.54 -22.43 -34.46
N ASN A 84 15.65 -22.84 -33.83
CA ASN A 84 16.34 -22.00 -32.86
C ASN A 84 16.84 -20.71 -33.52
N ALA A 85 16.64 -19.58 -32.86
CA ALA A 85 17.14 -18.28 -33.29
C ALA A 85 17.70 -17.50 -32.11
N VAL A 86 18.87 -16.90 -32.30
CA VAL A 86 19.50 -15.99 -31.33
C VAL A 86 19.01 -14.58 -31.61
N LEU A 87 18.27 -13.99 -30.67
CA LEU A 87 17.70 -12.65 -30.82
C LEU A 87 18.66 -11.56 -30.32
N ASN A 88 19.45 -11.87 -29.29
CA ASN A 88 20.56 -11.06 -28.76
C ASN A 88 21.48 -11.96 -27.91
N ASN A 89 22.46 -11.37 -27.21
CA ASN A 89 23.44 -12.09 -26.39
C ASN A 89 22.83 -12.84 -25.19
N GLU A 90 21.55 -12.62 -24.87
CA GLU A 90 20.90 -13.12 -23.65
C GLU A 90 19.64 -13.96 -23.96
N ILE A 91 19.11 -13.89 -25.18
CA ILE A 91 17.81 -14.47 -25.56
C ILE A 91 17.98 -15.35 -26.78
N THR A 92 17.76 -16.66 -26.57
CA THR A 92 17.60 -17.65 -27.64
C THR A 92 16.19 -18.21 -27.59
N VAL A 93 15.51 -18.21 -28.73
CA VAL A 93 14.14 -18.72 -28.89
C VAL A 93 14.14 -19.99 -29.71
N ASN A 94 13.14 -20.86 -29.52
CA ASN A 94 13.08 -22.16 -30.19
C ASN A 94 12.18 -22.14 -31.43
N ARG A 95 11.21 -21.22 -31.47
CA ARG A 95 10.22 -21.11 -32.54
C ARG A 95 9.53 -19.75 -32.54
N SER A 96 8.69 -19.53 -33.54
CA SER A 96 7.82 -18.35 -33.63
C SER A 96 6.44 -18.70 -34.19
N PHE A 97 5.48 -17.85 -33.84
CA PHE A 97 4.09 -17.95 -34.23
C PHE A 97 3.61 -16.67 -34.92
N SER A 98 2.62 -16.82 -35.80
CA SER A 98 1.96 -15.73 -36.51
C SER A 98 0.45 -15.95 -36.52
N ASN A 99 -0.29 -15.06 -35.88
CA ASN A 99 -1.74 -14.98 -35.91
C ASN A 99 -2.11 -13.50 -36.06
N LYS A 100 -2.18 -13.00 -37.29
CA LYS A 100 -2.48 -11.58 -37.55
C LYS A 100 -3.98 -11.35 -37.70
N PRO A 101 -4.64 -10.55 -36.83
CA PRO A 101 -6.00 -10.08 -37.07
C PRO A 101 -6.06 -9.17 -38.30
N ALA A 102 -7.24 -8.99 -38.91
CA ALA A 102 -7.41 -8.16 -40.12
C ALA A 102 -6.86 -6.72 -39.96
N GLY A 103 -6.99 -6.13 -38.77
CA GLY A 103 -6.46 -4.81 -38.43
C GLY A 103 -5.07 -4.79 -37.77
N GLY A 104 -4.41 -5.95 -37.63
CA GLY A 104 -3.22 -6.08 -36.78
C GLY A 104 -3.54 -6.00 -35.28
N TYR A 105 -2.51 -5.88 -34.46
CA TYR A 105 -2.66 -5.70 -33.01
C TYR A 105 -2.59 -4.21 -32.66
N PRO A 106 -3.55 -3.69 -31.86
CA PRO A 106 -3.56 -2.27 -31.50
C PRO A 106 -2.47 -1.90 -30.48
N ASN A 107 -2.01 -2.86 -29.64
CA ASN A 107 -1.00 -2.66 -28.61
C ASN A 107 -0.40 -4.01 -28.17
N TYR A 108 0.62 -4.00 -27.28
CA TYR A 108 1.27 -5.21 -26.79
C TYR A 108 0.36 -6.08 -25.95
N TYR A 109 -0.55 -5.47 -25.17
CA TYR A 109 -1.51 -6.20 -24.35
C TYR A 109 -2.37 -7.14 -25.18
N GLU A 110 -3.00 -6.64 -26.25
CA GLU A 110 -3.86 -7.46 -27.12
C GLU A 110 -3.06 -8.55 -27.85
N LYS A 111 -1.82 -8.24 -28.27
CA LYS A 111 -0.93 -9.23 -28.89
C LYS A 111 -0.61 -10.37 -27.93
N VAL A 112 -0.10 -10.05 -26.74
CA VAL A 112 0.28 -11.03 -25.72
C VAL A 112 -0.93 -11.86 -25.32
N LYS A 113 -2.03 -11.21 -24.95
CA LYS A 113 -3.26 -11.87 -24.52
C LYS A 113 -3.74 -12.87 -25.57
N ARG A 114 -3.78 -12.47 -26.85
CA ARG A 114 -4.23 -13.34 -27.94
C ARG A 114 -3.38 -14.61 -28.07
N TYR A 115 -2.05 -14.49 -28.05
CA TYR A 115 -1.17 -15.65 -28.16
C TYR A 115 -1.22 -16.54 -26.93
N THR A 116 -1.27 -15.95 -25.73
CA THR A 116 -1.51 -16.68 -24.49
C THR A 116 -2.82 -17.46 -24.57
N ASP A 117 -3.93 -16.82 -24.96
CA ASP A 117 -5.24 -17.49 -25.02
C ASP A 117 -5.21 -18.72 -25.93
N ILE A 118 -4.54 -18.63 -27.09
CA ILE A 118 -4.42 -19.75 -28.04
C ILE A 118 -3.55 -20.87 -27.47
N ILE A 119 -2.36 -20.53 -26.97
CA ILE A 119 -1.36 -21.52 -26.52
C ILE A 119 -1.78 -22.21 -25.23
N SER A 120 -2.43 -21.47 -24.33
CA SER A 120 -2.83 -21.95 -23.01
C SER A 120 -4.19 -22.62 -22.97
N ALA A 121 -5.04 -22.45 -23.99
CA ALA A 121 -6.37 -23.06 -24.02
C ALA A 121 -6.35 -24.59 -23.86
N PRO A 122 -5.49 -25.37 -24.56
CA PRO A 122 -5.41 -26.81 -24.35
C PRO A 122 -5.00 -27.19 -22.94
N ALA A 123 -4.02 -26.48 -22.34
CA ALA A 123 -3.55 -26.77 -20.99
C ALA A 123 -4.64 -26.49 -19.95
N LYS A 124 -5.35 -25.35 -20.06
CA LYS A 124 -6.48 -24.99 -19.20
C LYS A 124 -7.68 -25.91 -19.35
N TYR A 125 -7.87 -26.50 -20.53
CA TYR A 125 -8.91 -27.51 -20.74
C TYR A 125 -8.57 -28.82 -20.01
N LEU A 126 -7.30 -29.24 -20.04
CA LEU A 126 -6.84 -30.45 -19.35
C LEU A 126 -6.79 -30.28 -17.82
N ASP A 127 -6.38 -29.11 -17.34
CA ASP A 127 -6.32 -28.77 -15.92
C ASP A 127 -6.82 -27.33 -15.69
N PRO A 128 -8.04 -27.14 -15.15
CA PRO A 128 -8.59 -25.83 -14.85
C PRO A 128 -7.80 -25.01 -13.82
N LEU A 129 -6.88 -25.62 -13.07
CA LEU A 129 -6.05 -24.94 -12.07
C LEU A 129 -4.83 -24.24 -12.68
N VAL A 130 -4.44 -24.57 -13.92
CA VAL A 130 -3.28 -23.93 -14.55
C VAL A 130 -3.62 -22.53 -15.05
N THR A 131 -2.66 -21.61 -14.91
CA THR A 131 -2.83 -20.21 -15.29
C THR A 131 -1.49 -19.59 -15.67
N GLU A 132 -1.51 -18.72 -16.66
CA GLU A 132 -0.41 -17.80 -16.99
C GLU A 132 -0.34 -16.59 -16.05
N LYS A 133 -1.40 -16.35 -15.28
CA LYS A 133 -1.54 -15.21 -14.37
C LYS A 133 -1.16 -15.62 -12.96
N THR A 134 0.14 -15.72 -12.71
CA THR A 134 0.67 -16.22 -11.43
C THR A 134 0.62 -15.20 -10.31
N PHE A 135 0.42 -13.90 -10.63
CA PHE A 135 0.51 -12.80 -9.67
C PHE A 135 1.82 -12.82 -8.87
N LYS A 136 2.90 -13.25 -9.52
CA LYS A 136 4.23 -13.27 -8.92
C LYS A 136 4.59 -11.92 -8.34
N VAL A 137 5.05 -11.93 -7.09
CA VAL A 137 5.47 -10.72 -6.37
C VAL A 137 6.60 -10.03 -7.13
N ILE A 138 6.46 -8.72 -7.32
CA ILE A 138 7.41 -7.90 -8.05
C ILE A 138 8.16 -7.06 -7.03
N ALA A 139 9.32 -7.56 -6.62
CA ALA A 139 10.20 -6.82 -5.73
C ALA A 139 10.69 -5.53 -6.40
N ASP A 140 10.83 -4.46 -5.63
CA ASP A 140 11.45 -3.21 -6.09
C ASP A 140 12.98 -3.31 -6.01
N SER A 141 13.54 -4.20 -6.84
CA SER A 141 14.98 -4.50 -6.86
C SER A 141 15.86 -3.34 -7.34
N ALA A 142 15.28 -2.37 -8.02
CA ALA A 142 15.97 -1.17 -8.49
C ALA A 142 15.94 -0.01 -7.46
N ASN A 143 15.28 -0.21 -6.31
CA ASN A 143 15.04 0.84 -5.32
C ASN A 143 14.43 2.12 -5.92
N GLU A 144 13.49 1.93 -6.84
CA GLU A 144 12.81 3.04 -7.53
C GLU A 144 11.67 3.60 -6.65
N THR A 145 11.23 2.88 -5.62
CA THR A 145 10.11 3.22 -4.73
C THR A 145 10.44 3.07 -3.25
N VAL A 146 9.58 3.60 -2.38
CA VAL A 146 9.65 3.43 -0.92
C VAL A 146 9.13 2.07 -0.43
N PHE A 147 8.54 1.26 -1.31
CA PHE A 147 7.97 -0.03 -0.96
C PHE A 147 8.92 -1.19 -1.28
N GLN A 148 8.80 -2.29 -0.53
CA GLN A 148 9.56 -3.52 -0.79
C GLN A 148 9.15 -4.19 -2.11
N TYR A 149 7.91 -4.00 -2.53
CA TYR A 149 7.33 -4.51 -3.76
C TYR A 149 6.44 -3.46 -4.43
N ILE A 150 6.26 -3.59 -5.74
CA ILE A 150 5.51 -2.62 -6.54
C ILE A 150 4.04 -2.56 -6.11
N ASP A 151 3.53 -1.34 -5.90
CA ASP A 151 2.11 -1.08 -5.65
C ASP A 151 1.29 -1.28 -6.93
N THR A 152 0.77 -2.48 -7.10
CA THR A 152 -0.13 -2.83 -8.20
C THR A 152 -1.59 -2.44 -7.93
N ASN A 153 -1.93 -1.96 -6.73
CA ASN A 153 -3.29 -1.51 -6.43
C ASN A 153 -3.52 -0.11 -7.00
N SER A 154 -2.57 0.81 -6.79
CA SER A 154 -2.65 2.17 -7.35
C SER A 154 -2.66 2.17 -8.88
N SER A 155 -1.87 1.28 -9.49
CA SER A 155 -1.83 1.11 -10.95
C SER A 155 -3.16 0.61 -11.49
N ARG A 156 -3.71 -0.46 -10.93
CA ARG A 156 -5.02 -1.03 -11.32
C ARG A 156 -6.17 -0.05 -11.18
N ALA A 157 -6.17 0.75 -10.11
CA ALA A 157 -7.19 1.75 -9.86
C ALA A 157 -6.99 3.04 -10.67
N ASN A 158 -5.86 3.20 -11.39
CA ASN A 158 -5.47 4.42 -12.10
C ASN A 158 -5.41 5.66 -11.18
N ILE A 159 -4.96 5.49 -9.94
CA ILE A 159 -4.85 6.57 -8.94
C ILE A 159 -3.40 6.91 -8.56
N GLU A 160 -2.42 6.37 -9.28
CA GLU A 160 -0.99 6.61 -9.00
C GLU A 160 -0.66 8.10 -8.95
N MET A 161 -1.10 8.89 -9.94
CA MET A 161 -0.93 10.35 -9.98
C MET A 161 -1.62 11.10 -8.83
N ILE A 162 -2.66 10.50 -8.22
CA ILE A 162 -3.27 11.07 -7.03
C ILE A 162 -2.37 10.77 -5.84
N ASN A 163 -1.91 9.52 -5.70
CA ASN A 163 -1.04 9.09 -4.60
C ASN A 163 0.33 9.78 -4.60
N THR A 164 0.85 10.23 -5.75
CA THR A 164 2.11 11.01 -5.79
C THR A 164 2.04 12.31 -4.98
N LYS A 165 0.85 12.82 -4.63
CA LYS A 165 0.70 13.96 -3.71
C LYS A 165 1.21 13.68 -2.29
N LEU A 166 1.36 12.40 -1.93
CA LEU A 166 1.95 11.98 -0.65
C LEU A 166 3.47 11.75 -0.75
N GLU A 167 4.02 11.68 -1.97
CA GLU A 167 5.45 11.50 -2.16
C GLU A 167 6.25 12.66 -1.58
N GLY A 168 7.43 12.35 -1.05
CA GLY A 168 8.30 13.34 -0.44
C GLY A 168 7.96 13.67 1.02
N GLN A 169 6.72 13.44 1.46
CA GLN A 169 6.29 13.78 2.83
C GLN A 169 7.01 12.94 3.88
N LYS A 170 7.42 13.57 4.98
CA LYS A 170 7.88 12.93 6.21
C LYS A 170 6.77 12.97 7.26
N ILE A 171 6.36 11.80 7.73
CA ILE A 171 5.25 11.64 8.66
C ILE A 171 5.76 11.23 10.02
N ALA A 172 5.36 11.93 11.08
CA ALA A 172 5.60 11.49 12.46
C ALA A 172 4.32 10.92 13.08
N ILE A 173 4.44 9.80 13.79
CA ILE A 173 3.37 9.21 14.61
C ILE A 173 3.89 9.15 16.05
N ILE A 174 3.24 9.92 16.93
CA ILE A 174 3.62 10.03 18.34
C ILE A 174 2.61 9.25 19.18
N GLY A 175 3.07 8.19 19.82
CA GLY A 175 2.25 7.21 20.51
C GLY A 175 1.79 6.11 19.56
N LEU A 176 2.17 4.87 19.88
CA LEU A 176 1.81 3.63 19.19
C LEU A 176 0.94 2.74 20.09
N GLY A 177 0.03 3.36 20.84
CA GLY A 177 -1.12 2.67 21.42
C GLY A 177 -2.05 2.12 20.35
N GLY A 178 -3.36 2.00 20.63
CA GLY A 178 -4.30 1.48 19.65
C GLY A 178 -4.40 2.35 18.39
N THR A 179 -4.80 3.63 18.56
CA THR A 179 -5.04 4.53 17.44
C THR A 179 -3.78 4.76 16.60
N GLY A 180 -2.64 5.10 17.22
CA GLY A 180 -1.40 5.35 16.49
C GLY A 180 -0.87 4.14 15.71
N ALA A 181 -1.06 2.92 16.24
CA ALA A 181 -0.73 1.71 15.50
C ALA A 181 -1.61 1.50 14.26
N TYR A 182 -2.92 1.77 14.35
CA TYR A 182 -3.80 1.74 13.17
C TYR A 182 -3.49 2.87 12.17
N ILE A 183 -3.01 4.03 12.62
CA ILE A 183 -2.51 5.08 11.72
C ILE A 183 -1.30 4.54 10.95
N LEU A 184 -0.32 3.95 11.65
CA LEU A 184 0.84 3.33 11.01
C LEU A 184 0.43 2.26 9.99
N ASP A 185 -0.55 1.42 10.33
CA ASP A 185 -1.08 0.42 9.41
C ASP A 185 -1.48 1.02 8.07
N MET A 186 -2.16 2.15 8.08
CA MET A 186 -2.63 2.82 6.86
C MET A 186 -1.53 3.68 6.20
N VAL A 187 -0.69 4.37 6.98
CA VAL A 187 0.38 5.24 6.45
C VAL A 187 1.47 4.41 5.77
N ALA A 188 1.82 3.24 6.29
CA ALA A 188 2.81 2.33 5.69
C ALA A 188 2.41 1.84 4.27
N LYS A 189 1.13 1.97 3.91
CA LYS A 189 0.58 1.64 2.58
C LYS A 189 0.59 2.84 1.61
N THR A 190 1.24 3.94 1.96
CA THR A 190 1.29 5.18 1.16
C THR A 190 2.71 5.54 0.75
N PRO A 191 2.93 6.26 -0.37
CA PRO A 191 4.27 6.52 -0.90
C PRO A 191 5.00 7.67 -0.17
N VAL A 192 4.76 7.83 1.13
CA VAL A 192 5.45 8.84 1.94
C VAL A 192 6.93 8.53 2.01
N LYS A 193 7.77 9.56 2.08
CA LYS A 193 9.23 9.40 2.02
C LYS A 193 9.77 8.67 3.25
N GLU A 194 9.34 9.10 4.43
CA GLU A 194 9.82 8.60 5.72
C GLU A 194 8.66 8.54 6.72
N ILE A 195 8.62 7.49 7.54
CA ILE A 195 7.67 7.34 8.65
C ILE A 195 8.47 7.27 9.95
N HIS A 196 8.26 8.23 10.84
CA HIS A 196 8.94 8.34 12.13
C HIS A 196 8.01 7.94 13.27
N LEU A 197 8.44 6.97 14.07
CA LEU A 197 7.66 6.39 15.15
C LEU A 197 8.22 6.79 16.51
N PHE A 198 7.43 7.47 17.34
CA PHE A 198 7.84 7.89 18.68
C PHE A 198 6.97 7.22 19.75
N ASP A 199 7.52 6.29 20.52
CA ASP A 199 6.87 5.68 21.68
C ASP A 199 7.94 5.07 22.60
N GLY A 200 7.81 5.23 23.92
CA GLY A 200 8.74 4.68 24.92
C GLY A 200 8.25 3.42 25.64
N ASP A 201 7.06 2.93 25.30
CA ASP A 201 6.44 1.77 25.93
C ASP A 201 6.90 0.44 25.31
N SER A 202 6.77 -0.63 26.11
CA SER A 202 6.83 -2.01 25.62
C SER A 202 5.49 -2.45 25.02
N PHE A 203 5.55 -3.45 24.13
CA PHE A 203 4.39 -4.08 23.53
C PHE A 203 3.98 -5.32 24.35
N ASP A 204 2.89 -5.17 25.10
CA ASP A 204 2.38 -6.19 26.01
C ASP A 204 1.12 -6.87 25.45
N GLN A 205 0.77 -8.04 25.99
CA GLN A 205 -0.40 -8.84 25.58
C GLN A 205 -1.69 -8.03 25.47
N HIS A 206 -1.98 -7.16 26.44
CA HIS A 206 -3.20 -6.35 26.42
C HIS A 206 -3.21 -5.32 25.27
N ASN A 207 -2.05 -4.95 24.71
CA ASN A 207 -1.96 -4.09 23.52
C ASN A 207 -2.44 -4.81 22.25
N ALA A 208 -2.16 -6.12 22.13
CA ALA A 208 -2.52 -6.91 20.95
C ALA A 208 -4.04 -6.92 20.67
N PHE A 209 -4.88 -6.83 21.72
CA PHE A 209 -6.35 -6.82 21.57
C PHE A 209 -6.94 -5.49 21.09
N ARG A 210 -6.13 -4.43 21.00
CA ARG A 210 -6.58 -3.08 20.62
C ARG A 210 -5.76 -2.43 19.51
N SER A 211 -4.90 -3.21 18.87
CA SER A 211 -3.94 -2.78 17.85
C SER A 211 -4.15 -3.59 16.57
N PRO A 212 -3.66 -3.13 15.39
CA PRO A 212 -3.74 -3.91 14.17
C PRO A 212 -2.88 -5.18 14.22
N GLY A 213 -3.23 -6.15 13.39
CA GLY A 213 -2.51 -7.41 13.26
C GLY A 213 -2.86 -8.43 14.34
N ALA A 214 -2.10 -9.53 14.37
CA ALA A 214 -2.28 -10.63 15.30
C ALA A 214 -0.90 -11.03 15.84
N ALA A 215 -0.47 -10.38 16.92
CA ALA A 215 0.80 -10.67 17.57
C ALA A 215 0.87 -12.16 17.96
N SER A 216 1.97 -12.82 17.62
CA SER A 216 2.18 -14.22 18.00
C SER A 216 2.57 -14.33 19.48
N MET A 217 2.47 -15.54 20.06
CA MET A 217 2.99 -15.79 21.40
C MET A 217 4.49 -15.49 21.52
N ASN A 218 5.25 -15.71 20.44
CA ASN A 218 6.68 -15.40 20.41
C ASN A 218 6.91 -13.88 20.47
N ASP A 219 6.16 -13.09 19.69
CA ASP A 219 6.28 -11.62 19.74
C ASP A 219 5.97 -11.09 21.15
N LEU A 220 4.96 -11.64 21.82
CA LEU A 220 4.59 -11.23 23.18
C LEU A 220 5.62 -11.68 24.24
N SER A 221 6.23 -12.86 24.06
CA SER A 221 7.26 -13.38 24.98
C SER A 221 8.59 -12.62 24.87
N GLU A 222 8.90 -12.08 23.68
CA GLU A 222 10.06 -11.21 23.47
C GLU A 222 9.94 -9.87 24.22
N GLY A 223 8.71 -9.43 24.53
CA GLY A 223 8.44 -8.14 25.19
C GLY A 223 9.09 -6.93 24.50
N PRO A 224 9.03 -6.81 23.15
CA PRO A 224 9.73 -5.77 22.43
C PRO A 224 9.16 -4.38 22.75
N ARG A 225 9.94 -3.35 22.47
CA ARG A 225 9.43 -1.96 22.41
C ARG A 225 8.38 -1.84 21.32
N LYS A 226 7.33 -1.04 21.54
CA LYS A 226 6.26 -0.86 20.55
C LYS A 226 6.80 -0.41 19.21
N VAL A 227 7.68 0.60 19.21
CA VAL A 227 8.30 1.10 17.97
C VAL A 227 9.06 0.02 17.21
N VAL A 228 9.76 -0.87 17.93
CA VAL A 228 10.53 -1.97 17.32
C VAL A 228 9.62 -3.05 16.77
N TYR A 229 8.58 -3.45 17.53
CA TYR A 229 7.58 -4.43 17.08
C TYR A 229 6.92 -3.98 15.77
N TYR A 230 6.43 -2.73 15.74
CA TYR A 230 5.75 -2.22 14.57
C TYR A 230 6.68 -1.92 13.40
N GLN A 231 7.91 -1.47 13.65
CA GLN A 231 8.90 -1.34 12.58
C GLN A 231 9.13 -2.71 11.91
N LYS A 232 9.41 -3.77 12.69
CA LYS A 232 9.60 -5.14 12.18
C LYS A 232 8.41 -5.59 11.32
N LEU A 233 7.18 -5.35 11.78
CA LEU A 233 5.98 -5.73 11.06
C LEU A 233 5.83 -4.97 9.72
N TYR A 234 5.90 -3.64 9.75
CA TYR A 234 5.59 -2.80 8.60
C TYR A 234 6.77 -2.61 7.63
N SER A 235 7.99 -2.98 8.03
CA SER A 235 9.17 -3.00 7.15
C SER A 235 9.07 -4.08 6.05
N ASN A 236 8.17 -5.05 6.21
CA ASN A 236 7.79 -5.99 5.16
C ASN A 236 7.13 -5.30 3.95
N MET A 237 6.63 -4.07 4.12
CA MET A 237 5.95 -3.30 3.09
C MET A 237 6.70 -2.00 2.76
N HIS A 238 7.10 -1.23 3.76
CA HIS A 238 7.68 0.11 3.59
C HIS A 238 9.13 0.16 4.06
N LYS A 239 10.05 0.65 3.22
CA LYS A 239 11.50 0.62 3.47
C LYS A 239 11.96 1.60 4.56
N PHE A 240 11.32 2.77 4.63
CA PHE A 240 11.82 3.91 5.42
C PHE A 240 10.96 4.17 6.66
N ILE A 241 11.00 3.23 7.60
CA ILE A 241 10.38 3.38 8.93
C ILE A 241 11.48 3.57 9.97
N HIS A 242 11.48 4.74 10.62
CA HIS A 242 12.47 5.15 11.61
C HIS A 242 11.89 5.09 13.02
N VAL A 243 12.60 4.42 13.92
CA VAL A 243 12.16 4.21 15.31
C VAL A 243 12.83 5.18 16.27
N HIS A 244 12.03 5.68 17.20
CA HIS A 244 12.45 6.56 18.30
C HIS A 244 11.89 5.98 19.60
N ASP A 245 12.66 5.10 20.25
CA ASP A 245 12.27 4.38 21.49
C ASP A 245 12.39 5.28 22.73
N TYR A 246 11.66 6.40 22.71
CA TYR A 246 11.58 7.33 23.83
C TYR A 246 10.34 8.20 23.71
N TYR A 247 9.90 8.76 24.83
CA TYR A 247 8.85 9.78 24.82
C TYR A 247 9.39 11.12 24.34
N LEU A 248 8.57 11.84 23.59
CA LEU A 248 8.83 13.24 23.31
C LEU A 248 8.67 14.08 24.58
N LYS A 249 9.63 14.97 24.78
CA LYS A 249 9.75 15.91 25.89
C LYS A 249 10.27 17.23 25.34
N LYS A 250 10.20 18.30 26.12
CA LYS A 250 10.61 19.65 25.68
C LYS A 250 12.01 19.68 25.04
N GLU A 251 12.92 18.80 25.48
CA GLU A 251 14.30 18.76 25.03
C GLU A 251 14.50 18.18 23.62
N ASN A 252 13.56 17.36 23.12
CA ASN A 252 13.68 16.66 21.82
C ASN A 252 12.58 17.00 20.80
N LEU A 253 11.65 17.92 21.10
CA LEU A 253 10.59 18.34 20.17
C LEU A 253 11.11 18.86 18.81
N ARG A 254 12.35 19.37 18.76
CA ARG A 254 13.01 19.84 17.53
C ARG A 254 13.10 18.78 16.44
N GLU A 255 12.99 17.50 16.78
CA GLU A 255 12.96 16.42 15.80
C GLU A 255 11.71 16.46 14.92
N LEU A 256 10.67 17.18 15.34
CA LEU A 256 9.44 17.40 14.58
C LEU A 256 9.56 18.52 13.53
N ASP A 257 10.59 19.37 13.59
CA ASP A 257 10.75 20.53 12.69
C ASP A 257 10.85 20.13 11.20
N GLN A 258 11.30 18.91 10.95
CA GLN A 258 11.50 18.35 9.60
C GLN A 258 10.30 17.57 9.07
N MET A 259 9.21 17.48 9.84
CA MET A 259 8.03 16.69 9.48
C MET A 259 7.03 17.53 8.70
N ASP A 260 6.42 16.92 7.69
CA ASP A 260 5.37 17.56 6.90
C ASP A 260 4.00 17.40 7.56
N TYR A 261 3.79 16.28 8.26
CA TYR A 261 2.58 16.03 9.04
C TYR A 261 2.87 15.19 10.28
N VAL A 262 2.20 15.53 11.39
CA VAL A 262 2.32 14.81 12.67
C VAL A 262 0.97 14.27 13.14
N PHE A 263 0.94 12.99 13.52
CA PHE A 263 -0.18 12.38 14.23
C PHE A 263 0.15 12.31 15.73
N VAL A 264 -0.58 13.05 16.55
CA VAL A 264 -0.43 13.10 18.00
C VAL A 264 -1.44 12.14 18.64
N CYS A 265 -0.95 10.97 19.08
CA CYS A 265 -1.74 9.86 19.61
C CYS A 265 -1.34 9.51 21.05
N VAL A 266 -1.11 10.54 21.87
CA VAL A 266 -0.71 10.39 23.28
C VAL A 266 -1.93 10.43 24.21
N ASP A 267 -1.84 9.72 25.32
CA ASP A 267 -2.88 9.64 26.35
C ASP A 267 -2.79 10.80 27.35
N LYS A 268 -1.57 11.22 27.73
CA LYS A 268 -1.33 12.29 28.69
C LYS A 268 -1.62 13.68 28.12
N ASN A 269 -2.55 14.41 28.76
CA ASN A 269 -2.95 15.76 28.37
C ASN A 269 -1.78 16.75 28.41
N THR A 270 -0.92 16.67 29.43
CA THR A 270 0.28 17.53 29.54
C THR A 270 1.26 17.32 28.39
N ALA A 271 1.49 16.07 27.97
CA ALA A 271 2.33 15.76 26.81
C ALA A 271 1.68 16.27 25.52
N ARG A 272 0.37 16.04 25.35
CA ARG A 272 -0.41 16.51 24.20
C ARG A 272 -0.30 18.02 24.02
N ALA A 273 -0.52 18.80 25.09
CA ALA A 273 -0.44 20.25 25.05
C ALA A 273 0.97 20.73 24.63
N ILE A 274 2.02 20.22 25.28
CA ILE A 274 3.41 20.58 24.97
C ILE A 274 3.76 20.29 23.50
N ILE A 275 3.35 19.14 22.97
CA ILE A 275 3.62 18.75 21.58
C ILE A 275 2.85 19.64 20.61
N THR A 276 1.56 19.84 20.83
CA THR A 276 0.70 20.59 19.91
C THR A 276 1.05 22.07 19.88
N ASP A 277 1.34 22.69 21.03
CA ASP A 277 1.84 24.07 21.11
C ASP A 277 3.15 24.24 20.33
N TYR A 278 4.05 23.26 20.42
CA TYR A 278 5.30 23.29 19.68
C TYR A 278 5.08 23.21 18.17
N LEU A 279 4.24 22.28 17.71
CA LEU A 279 3.91 22.11 16.30
C LEU A 279 3.28 23.39 15.72
N VAL A 280 2.39 24.04 16.46
CA VAL A 280 1.82 25.35 16.10
C VAL A 280 2.92 26.40 15.95
N SER A 281 3.84 26.49 16.93
CA SER A 281 4.93 27.48 16.90
C SER A 281 5.87 27.32 15.69
N LYS A 282 5.95 26.10 15.14
CA LYS A 282 6.75 25.76 13.96
C LYS A 282 5.95 25.76 12.66
N GLY A 283 4.63 25.91 12.76
CA GLY A 283 3.72 25.84 11.62
C GLY A 283 3.75 24.48 10.92
N VAL A 284 3.95 23.39 11.68
CA VAL A 284 3.87 22.01 11.21
C VAL A 284 2.42 21.55 11.32
N ALA A 285 1.87 20.96 10.26
CA ALA A 285 0.49 20.48 10.25
C ALA A 285 0.36 19.19 11.08
N PHE A 286 -0.76 19.03 11.78
CA PHE A 286 -0.96 17.85 12.62
C PHE A 286 -2.43 17.49 12.84
N SER A 287 -2.64 16.26 13.31
CA SER A 287 -3.89 15.80 13.93
C SER A 287 -3.63 15.28 15.34
N ASP A 288 -4.34 15.82 16.33
CA ASP A 288 -4.56 15.21 17.63
C ASP A 288 -5.77 14.28 17.58
N VAL A 289 -5.65 13.12 18.22
CA VAL A 289 -6.72 12.12 18.28
C VAL A 289 -7.12 11.86 19.73
N GLY A 290 -8.41 11.62 19.95
CA GLY A 290 -8.94 11.29 21.27
C GLY A 290 -10.00 10.19 21.21
N LEU A 291 -9.97 9.31 22.20
CA LEU A 291 -10.97 8.27 22.41
C LEU A 291 -11.47 8.39 23.86
N GLY A 292 -12.78 8.56 24.03
CA GLY A 292 -13.43 8.54 25.34
C GLY A 292 -14.56 7.53 25.34
N VAL A 293 -14.44 6.48 26.15
CA VAL A 293 -15.42 5.41 26.28
C VAL A 293 -15.79 5.30 27.75
N ASN A 294 -17.06 5.03 28.04
CA ASN A 294 -17.58 4.83 29.39
C ASN A 294 -18.61 3.70 29.40
N VAL A 295 -18.80 3.09 30.56
CA VAL A 295 -19.85 2.08 30.78
C VAL A 295 -21.12 2.79 31.29
N VAL A 296 -22.25 2.53 30.64
CA VAL A 296 -23.59 2.99 31.07
C VAL A 296 -24.55 1.81 30.89
N ASP A 297 -25.23 1.41 31.96
CA ASP A 297 -26.18 0.29 31.98
C ASP A 297 -25.65 -1.00 31.34
N ASP A 298 -24.42 -1.42 31.74
CA ASP A 298 -23.71 -2.60 31.22
C ASP A 298 -23.42 -2.54 29.70
N LYS A 299 -23.43 -1.35 29.12
CA LYS A 299 -23.11 -1.09 27.71
C LYS A 299 -22.02 -0.04 27.60
N LEU A 300 -21.33 -0.02 26.46
CA LEU A 300 -20.34 1.01 26.16
C LEU A 300 -20.99 2.16 25.40
N THR A 301 -20.68 3.38 25.83
CA THR A 301 -20.97 4.62 25.12
C THR A 301 -19.71 5.47 25.07
N GLY A 302 -19.67 6.48 24.22
CA GLY A 302 -18.47 7.28 24.05
C GLY A 302 -18.39 7.99 22.71
N ALA A 303 -17.19 8.49 22.43
CA ALA A 303 -16.87 9.15 21.17
C ALA A 303 -15.39 9.01 20.81
N VAL A 304 -15.12 9.11 19.50
CA VAL A 304 -13.78 9.38 18.97
C VAL A 304 -13.74 10.80 18.43
N ARG A 305 -12.60 11.48 18.55
CA ARG A 305 -12.39 12.82 18.00
C ARG A 305 -11.06 12.94 17.29
N VAL A 306 -11.04 13.73 16.22
CA VAL A 306 -9.84 14.20 15.54
C VAL A 306 -9.89 15.72 15.51
N THR A 307 -8.84 16.35 16.04
CA THR A 307 -8.65 17.80 15.98
C THR A 307 -7.38 18.06 15.20
N SER A 308 -7.45 18.84 14.14
CA SER A 308 -6.33 19.09 13.24
C SER A 308 -5.99 20.56 13.20
N ALA A 309 -4.72 20.87 12.96
CA ALA A 309 -4.28 22.24 12.81
C ALA A 309 -3.21 22.34 11.73
N ASN A 310 -3.13 23.53 11.16
CA ASN A 310 -2.09 23.93 10.22
C ASN A 310 -1.81 25.43 10.38
N ARG A 311 -0.95 25.97 9.50
CA ARG A 311 -0.59 27.40 9.53
C ARG A 311 -1.79 28.34 9.39
N ASN A 312 -2.87 27.89 8.74
CA ASN A 312 -4.04 28.71 8.43
C ASN A 312 -5.15 28.58 9.49
N LYS A 313 -5.22 27.46 10.22
CA LYS A 313 -6.27 27.20 11.22
C LYS A 313 -5.70 26.45 12.42
N ASN A 314 -5.64 27.13 13.55
CA ASN A 314 -5.17 26.60 14.85
C ASN A 314 -5.77 27.33 16.07
N ASP A 315 -6.57 28.38 15.86
CA ASP A 315 -7.22 29.20 16.89
C ASP A 315 -8.25 28.45 17.75
N HIS A 316 -8.78 27.34 17.25
CA HIS A 316 -9.75 26.49 17.94
C HIS A 316 -9.09 25.52 18.96
N LEU A 317 -7.77 25.32 18.89
CA LEU A 317 -7.07 24.33 19.71
C LEU A 317 -7.28 24.51 21.23
N PRO A 318 -7.26 25.73 21.80
CA PRO A 318 -7.53 25.93 23.23
C PRO A 318 -8.92 25.46 23.68
N LEU A 319 -9.89 25.33 22.76
CA LEU A 319 -11.24 24.84 23.04
C LEU A 319 -11.38 23.33 22.88
N ARG A 320 -10.42 22.67 22.21
CA ARG A 320 -10.48 21.23 21.87
C ARG A 320 -9.43 20.40 22.59
N ILE A 321 -8.30 20.99 22.94
CA ILE A 321 -7.16 20.33 23.59
C ILE A 321 -6.96 20.99 24.95
N PHE A 322 -7.39 20.29 26.00
CA PHE A 322 -7.27 20.77 27.37
C PHE A 322 -5.90 20.40 27.96
N SER A 323 -5.27 21.37 28.64
CA SER A 323 -3.91 21.26 29.17
C SER A 323 -3.82 20.52 30.51
N GLU A 324 -4.93 20.46 31.24
CA GLU A 324 -5.00 19.85 32.57
C GLU A 324 -5.90 18.61 32.53
N ASP A 325 -5.47 17.55 33.19
CA ASP A 325 -6.38 16.50 33.61
C ASP A 325 -7.37 17.17 34.57
N SER A 326 -8.66 17.19 34.24
CA SER A 326 -9.65 17.64 35.23
C SER A 326 -9.48 16.74 36.46
N ASP A 327 -9.01 17.30 37.58
CA ASP A 327 -8.71 16.64 38.87
C ASP A 327 -9.95 15.99 39.54
N ASN A 328 -11.01 15.67 38.79
CA ASN A 328 -12.29 15.18 39.28
C ASN A 328 -13.04 14.28 38.28
N ASN A 329 -12.34 13.40 37.56
CA ASN A 329 -13.01 12.24 36.96
C ASN A 329 -12.39 10.96 37.50
N GLU A 330 -12.85 10.53 38.69
CA GLU A 330 -12.75 9.13 39.15
C GLU A 330 -13.33 8.13 38.12
N TYR A 331 -14.04 8.63 37.11
CA TYR A 331 -14.59 7.91 35.97
C TYR A 331 -13.75 8.00 34.68
N THR A 332 -12.50 8.45 34.71
CA THR A 332 -11.65 8.44 33.50
C THR A 332 -11.27 7.00 33.17
N THR A 333 -12.14 6.30 32.46
CA THR A 333 -11.88 4.91 32.09
C THR A 333 -10.92 4.89 30.89
N ASN A 334 -9.76 4.27 31.03
CA ASN A 334 -8.82 4.04 29.93
C ASN A 334 -9.28 2.85 29.06
N ILE A 335 -10.58 2.81 28.74
CA ILE A 335 -11.18 1.75 27.94
C ILE A 335 -10.72 1.97 26.49
N GLN A 336 -10.07 0.94 25.96
CA GLN A 336 -9.53 0.94 24.62
C GLN A 336 -10.10 -0.26 23.86
N ILE A 337 -10.75 0.03 22.74
CA ILE A 337 -11.45 -0.96 21.92
C ILE A 337 -10.91 -0.89 20.49
N ALA A 338 -10.70 -2.05 19.85
CA ALA A 338 -10.00 -2.14 18.57
C ALA A 338 -10.70 -1.34 17.46
N GLU A 339 -12.00 -1.52 17.27
CA GLU A 339 -12.76 -0.85 16.20
C GLU A 339 -12.87 0.66 16.41
N LEU A 340 -12.90 1.13 17.66
CA LEU A 340 -12.92 2.56 17.96
C LEU A 340 -11.53 3.19 17.73
N ASN A 341 -10.46 2.49 18.10
CA ASN A 341 -9.09 2.91 17.77
C ASN A 341 -8.87 2.97 16.26
N ALA A 342 -9.33 1.96 15.52
CA ALA A 342 -9.27 1.92 14.07
C ALA A 342 -10.10 3.04 13.44
N LEU A 343 -11.32 3.29 13.92
CA LEU A 343 -12.19 4.36 13.41
C LEU A 343 -11.56 5.75 13.62
N ASN A 344 -10.98 5.98 14.80
CA ASN A 344 -10.29 7.23 15.11
C ASN A 344 -9.07 7.44 14.20
N ALA A 345 -8.29 6.38 14.00
CA ALA A 345 -7.16 6.39 13.08
C ALA A 345 -7.58 6.69 11.65
N VAL A 346 -8.68 6.08 11.18
CA VAL A 346 -9.24 6.31 9.85
C VAL A 346 -9.61 7.78 9.67
N PHE A 347 -10.27 8.40 10.66
CA PHE A 347 -10.59 9.83 10.58
C PHE A 347 -9.33 10.70 10.52
N ALA A 348 -8.29 10.38 11.30
CA ALA A 348 -7.04 11.12 11.28
C ALA A 348 -6.35 11.01 9.91
N VAL A 349 -6.26 9.81 9.36
CA VAL A 349 -5.67 9.56 8.03
C VAL A 349 -6.49 10.21 6.91
N LEU A 350 -7.82 10.17 6.99
CA LEU A 350 -8.70 10.86 6.06
C LEU A 350 -8.45 12.37 6.10
N LYS A 351 -8.32 12.96 7.29
CA LYS A 351 -8.06 14.40 7.43
C LYS A 351 -6.70 14.79 6.86
N TRP A 352 -5.64 14.03 7.17
CA TRP A 352 -4.32 14.24 6.58
C TRP A 352 -4.34 14.14 5.04
N LYS A 353 -5.03 13.12 4.50
CA LYS A 353 -5.15 12.92 3.05
C LYS A 353 -5.99 14.02 2.37
N LYS A 354 -7.03 14.54 3.04
CA LYS A 354 -7.76 15.74 2.61
C LYS A 354 -6.84 16.97 2.54
N ILE A 355 -6.06 17.23 3.60
CA ILE A 355 -5.07 18.33 3.63
C ILE A 355 -4.02 18.16 2.52
N SER A 356 -3.61 16.93 2.24
CA SER A 356 -2.67 16.58 1.17
C SER A 356 -3.32 16.57 -0.23
N GLY A 357 -4.60 16.90 -0.36
CA GLY A 357 -5.33 16.99 -1.63
C GLY A 357 -5.61 15.66 -2.31
N ILE A 358 -5.55 14.53 -1.59
CA ILE A 358 -5.96 13.21 -2.10
C ILE A 358 -7.47 13.13 -2.25
N TYR A 359 -8.19 13.59 -1.23
CA TYR A 359 -9.65 13.59 -1.20
C TYR A 359 -10.19 15.00 -1.41
N VAL A 360 -11.38 15.08 -2.02
CA VAL A 360 -12.15 16.32 -2.06
C VAL A 360 -12.57 16.68 -0.64
N ASP A 361 -12.29 17.91 -0.22
CA ASP A 361 -12.66 18.45 1.10
C ASP A 361 -13.50 19.72 0.92
N LEU A 362 -14.83 19.57 0.99
CA LEU A 362 -15.77 20.69 0.79
C LEU A 362 -16.01 21.47 2.08
N GLU A 363 -16.08 20.76 3.20
CA GLU A 363 -16.33 21.35 4.52
C GLU A 363 -15.08 21.99 5.12
N ASN A 364 -13.89 21.45 4.82
CA ASN A 364 -12.63 21.92 5.39
C ASN A 364 -12.63 21.92 6.92
N GLU A 365 -13.28 20.93 7.55
CA GLU A 365 -13.44 20.86 9.00
C GLU A 365 -12.10 20.63 9.70
N HIS A 366 -11.83 21.33 10.80
CA HIS A 366 -10.63 21.07 11.60
C HIS A 366 -10.90 20.27 12.86
N HIS A 367 -12.16 20.02 13.18
CA HIS A 367 -12.57 19.10 14.23
C HIS A 367 -13.66 18.16 13.72
N SER A 368 -13.47 16.87 13.96
CA SER A 368 -14.49 15.84 13.72
C SER A 368 -14.66 14.98 14.96
N SER A 369 -15.91 14.66 15.31
CA SER A 369 -16.22 13.70 16.37
C SER A 369 -17.29 12.70 15.93
N TYR A 370 -17.11 11.42 16.27
CA TYR A 370 -18.14 10.39 16.10
C TYR A 370 -18.64 9.93 17.46
N SER A 371 -19.96 9.98 17.65
CA SER A 371 -20.62 9.54 18.87
C SER A 371 -21.22 8.14 18.69
N ILE A 372 -20.86 7.22 19.60
CA ILE A 372 -21.28 5.81 19.56
C ILE A 372 -22.79 5.68 19.74
N SER A 373 -23.37 6.40 20.70
CA SER A 373 -24.77 6.23 21.10
C SER A 373 -25.77 6.63 20.02
N VAL A 374 -25.40 7.56 19.13
CA VAL A 374 -26.26 8.09 18.07
C VAL A 374 -25.75 7.78 16.67
N SER A 375 -24.61 7.10 16.53
CA SER A 375 -23.96 6.78 15.25
C SER A 375 -23.85 8.00 14.32
N LYS A 376 -23.40 9.14 14.87
CA LYS A 376 -23.36 10.42 14.15
C LYS A 376 -21.96 11.03 14.18
N ILE A 377 -21.55 11.57 13.03
CA ILE A 377 -20.35 12.39 12.87
C ILE A 377 -20.74 13.86 12.94
N PHE A 378 -19.99 14.63 13.72
CA PHE A 378 -20.09 16.09 13.83
C PHE A 378 -18.80 16.70 13.30
N ASN A 379 -18.92 17.66 12.38
CA ASN A 379 -17.80 18.38 11.79
C ASN A 379 -17.89 19.85 12.18
N GLU A 380 -16.79 20.41 12.67
CA GLU A 380 -16.73 21.74 13.26
C GLU A 380 -15.38 22.42 12.94
N ASP A 381 -15.24 23.67 13.37
CA ASP A 381 -14.01 24.47 13.28
C ASP A 381 -13.51 24.72 11.83
N VAL A 382 -14.45 24.99 10.92
CA VAL A 382 -14.16 25.39 9.53
C VAL A 382 -13.43 26.75 9.50
N PRO A 383 -12.49 26.99 8.55
CA PRO A 383 -11.92 28.31 8.31
C PRO A 383 -12.98 29.38 8.03
N ALA A 384 -12.73 30.61 8.49
CA ALA A 384 -13.63 31.74 8.30
C ALA A 384 -13.70 32.23 6.85
#